data_AF-A0A9E3JP92-F1
#
_entry.id   AF-A0A9E3JP92-F1
#
_cell.length_a   1.000
_cell.length_b   1.000
_cell.length_c   1.000
_cell.angle_alpha   90.00
_cell.angle_beta   90.00
_cell.angle_gamma   90.00
#
_symmetry.space_group_name_H-M   'P 1'
#
loop_
_entity.id
_entity.type
_entity.pdbx_description
1 polymer ?
#
loop_
_entity_poly.entity_id
_entity_poly.type
_entity_poly.pdbx_seq_one_letter_code
_entity_poly.pdbx_strand_id
1 'polypeptide(L)'
;MNKRMNMDMSAGTRLRRTVAVVALLALAASVALAAGGRSARPVRSDPPPALLKMHDTYVLAFVDSRGFGPARLPAMARLLHEPVADTPWFVAGLELIGVARHHPPRAFGGGLSMDVFHRPADNAPRERGAGRAITAEERRALRDLDAGQRLVVVPEGAGLRVTGAIRAGDECLGCHRDKRAGDMLGAFVYRLQPAATP
;
A
#
# COMPACT_ATOMS: atom_id res chain seq x y z
N MET A 1 -22.53 -12.62 47.91
CA MET A 1 -23.96 -12.27 48.14
C MET A 1 -24.17 -10.80 47.78
N ASN A 2 -25.35 -10.47 47.25
CA ASN A 2 -25.84 -9.18 46.70
C ASN A 2 -25.58 -8.96 45.20
N LYS A 3 -26.53 -8.48 44.38
CA LYS A 3 -28.00 -8.40 44.44
C LYS A 3 -28.41 -8.09 42.98
N ARG A 4 -29.29 -8.89 42.39
CA ARG A 4 -29.86 -8.63 41.05
C ARG A 4 -30.73 -7.37 41.08
N MET A 5 -30.68 -6.55 40.03
CA MET A 5 -31.79 -5.65 39.68
C MET A 5 -32.07 -5.75 38.18
N ASN A 6 -33.18 -6.43 37.88
CA ASN A 6 -33.94 -6.29 36.65
C ASN A 6 -34.68 -4.94 36.69
N MET A 7 -34.78 -4.25 35.56
CA MET A 7 -35.91 -3.35 35.28
C MET A 7 -36.37 -3.58 33.84
N ASP A 8 -37.46 -4.34 33.75
CA ASP A 8 -38.43 -4.27 32.67
C ASP A 8 -39.14 -2.90 32.71
N MET A 9 -39.36 -2.30 31.54
CA MET A 9 -40.47 -1.36 31.34
C MET A 9 -41.26 -1.73 30.08
N SER A 10 -42.45 -2.29 30.35
CA SER A 10 -43.70 -2.27 29.58
C SER A 10 -43.92 -0.96 28.79
N ALA A 11 -44.36 -0.99 27.53
CA ALA A 11 -45.71 -1.30 27.00
C ALA A 11 -46.71 -0.12 27.00
N GLY A 12 -47.34 0.10 25.84
CA GLY A 12 -48.43 1.05 25.57
C GLY A 12 -47.99 2.13 24.57
N THR A 13 -48.65 2.40 23.44
CA THR A 13 -50.10 2.49 23.24
C THR A 13 -50.45 2.36 21.75
N ARG A 14 -51.61 1.75 21.47
CA ARG A 14 -52.17 1.47 20.14
C ARG A 14 -53.01 2.64 19.57
N LEU A 15 -53.25 2.55 18.25
CA LEU A 15 -54.46 3.00 17.50
C LEU A 15 -54.58 4.52 17.25
N ARG A 16 -54.75 5.04 16.01
CA ARG A 16 -55.84 4.83 15.02
C ARG A 16 -55.32 5.27 13.62
N ARG A 17 -55.30 4.43 12.58
CA ARG A 17 -56.31 4.14 11.51
C ARG A 17 -56.82 5.33 10.66
N THR A 18 -56.63 5.15 9.34
CA THR A 18 -57.39 5.66 8.15
C THR A 18 -57.26 7.16 7.86
N VAL A 19 -56.80 7.65 6.70
CA VAL A 19 -57.31 7.61 5.31
C VAL A 19 -56.15 8.09 4.40
N ALA A 20 -55.69 7.44 3.33
CA ALA A 20 -56.20 7.59 1.97
C ALA A 20 -55.43 6.65 1.00
N VAL A 21 -56.18 5.91 0.19
CA VAL A 21 -55.73 5.28 -1.05
C VAL A 21 -55.70 6.37 -2.14
N VAL A 22 -54.85 6.19 -3.16
CA VAL A 22 -54.68 6.98 -4.42
C VAL A 22 -53.50 7.95 -4.44
N ALA A 23 -52.32 7.41 -4.74
CA ALA A 23 -51.35 7.98 -5.70
C ALA A 23 -50.29 6.90 -6.05
N LEU A 24 -50.76 5.81 -6.66
CA LEU A 24 -49.94 4.99 -7.55
C LEU A 24 -49.83 5.79 -8.86
N LEU A 25 -48.64 6.28 -9.19
CA LEU A 25 -48.10 6.63 -10.53
C LEU A 25 -47.12 7.82 -10.42
N ALA A 26 -45.94 7.64 -11.01
CA ALA A 26 -44.85 8.62 -11.17
C ALA A 26 -43.87 8.83 -10.01
N LEU A 27 -43.20 7.77 -9.55
CA LEU A 27 -41.79 7.88 -9.12
C LEU A 27 -40.93 6.75 -9.71
N ALA A 28 -41.18 6.45 -10.98
CA ALA A 28 -40.40 5.54 -11.81
C ALA A 28 -39.77 6.34 -12.95
N ALA A 29 -38.71 7.10 -12.68
CA ALA A 29 -37.79 7.64 -13.71
C ALA A 29 -36.68 8.52 -13.09
N SER A 30 -35.77 7.95 -12.30
CA SER A 30 -34.45 8.56 -12.01
C SER A 30 -33.43 7.51 -11.52
N VAL A 31 -33.53 6.25 -11.95
CA VAL A 31 -32.36 5.33 -11.89
C VAL A 31 -31.60 5.51 -13.19
N ALA A 32 -31.08 6.73 -13.39
CA ALA A 32 -30.28 7.07 -14.55
C ALA A 32 -28.87 6.53 -14.34
N LEU A 33 -28.57 5.45 -15.07
CA LEU A 33 -27.25 5.08 -15.57
C LEU A 33 -26.06 5.42 -14.66
N ALA A 34 -25.86 4.64 -13.60
CA ALA A 34 -24.48 4.28 -13.25
C ALA A 34 -23.98 3.32 -14.34
N ALA A 35 -23.80 3.84 -15.56
CA ALA A 35 -23.16 3.15 -16.66
C ALA A 35 -21.75 2.84 -16.19
N GLY A 36 -21.57 1.64 -15.64
CA GLY A 36 -20.90 0.60 -16.40
C GLY A 36 -19.53 0.98 -16.92
N GLY A 37 -18.82 1.88 -16.23
CA GLY A 37 -17.37 1.96 -16.29
C GLY A 37 -16.82 0.65 -15.76
N ARG A 38 -16.95 -0.42 -16.56
CA ARG A 38 -16.06 -1.56 -16.52
C ARG A 38 -14.69 -0.93 -16.71
N SER A 39 -14.07 -0.56 -15.59
CA SER A 39 -12.62 -0.43 -15.52
C SER A 39 -12.14 -1.75 -16.05
N ALA A 40 -11.80 -1.78 -17.34
CA ALA A 40 -11.27 -2.93 -18.01
C ALA A 40 -10.20 -3.44 -17.07
N ARG A 41 -10.41 -4.64 -16.52
CA ARG A 41 -9.49 -5.20 -15.55
C ARG A 41 -8.15 -5.18 -16.28
N PRO A 42 -7.17 -4.37 -15.83
CA PRO A 42 -5.97 -4.14 -16.61
C PRO A 42 -5.41 -5.51 -16.96
N VAL A 43 -5.25 -5.75 -18.26
CA VAL A 43 -4.68 -7.01 -18.74
C VAL A 43 -3.35 -7.14 -18.03
N ARG A 44 -3.20 -8.24 -17.28
CA ARG A 44 -1.98 -8.53 -16.53
C ARG A 44 -0.90 -8.81 -17.57
N SER A 45 -0.19 -7.78 -18.00
CA SER A 45 1.07 -7.97 -18.71
C SER A 45 2.13 -8.34 -17.69
N ASP A 46 2.96 -9.32 -18.04
CA ASP A 46 4.14 -9.60 -17.26
C ASP A 46 5.01 -8.34 -17.20
N PRO A 47 5.51 -7.94 -16.02
CA PRO A 47 6.34 -6.76 -15.91
C PRO A 47 7.63 -6.95 -16.73
N PRO A 48 8.15 -5.88 -17.34
CA PRO A 48 9.43 -5.93 -18.05
C PRO A 48 10.54 -6.58 -17.19
N PRO A 49 11.37 -7.48 -17.75
CA PRO A 49 12.45 -8.14 -17.00
C PRO A 49 13.39 -7.18 -16.29
N ALA A 50 13.65 -6.01 -16.87
CA ALA A 50 14.45 -4.95 -16.26
C ALA A 50 13.88 -4.45 -14.92
N LEU A 51 12.56 -4.29 -14.82
CA LEU A 51 11.90 -3.86 -13.57
C LEU A 51 11.95 -4.95 -12.50
N LEU A 52 11.86 -6.23 -12.89
CA LEU A 52 12.02 -7.35 -11.97
C LEU A 52 13.45 -7.37 -11.41
N LYS A 53 14.46 -7.25 -12.26
CA LYS A 53 15.87 -7.19 -11.85
C LYS A 53 16.17 -6.01 -10.94
N MET A 54 15.62 -4.83 -11.26
CA MET A 54 15.70 -3.65 -10.39
C MET A 54 15.09 -3.96 -9.02
N HIS A 55 13.87 -4.49 -8.98
CA HIS A 55 13.20 -4.81 -7.72
C HIS A 55 14.00 -5.80 -6.87
N ASP A 56 14.52 -6.87 -7.47
CA ASP A 56 15.33 -7.87 -6.78
C ASP A 56 16.60 -7.24 -6.18
N THR A 57 17.24 -6.31 -6.91
CA THR A 57 18.39 -5.55 -6.41
C THR A 57 18.06 -4.74 -5.15
N TYR A 58 16.89 -4.10 -5.12
CA TYR A 58 16.43 -3.34 -3.95
C TYR A 58 16.04 -4.24 -2.78
N VAL A 59 15.41 -5.40 -3.03
CA VAL A 59 15.10 -6.37 -1.99
C VAL A 59 16.38 -6.90 -1.34
N LEU A 60 17.38 -7.27 -2.14
CA LEU A 60 18.69 -7.69 -1.62
C LEU A 60 19.36 -6.60 -0.79
N ALA A 61 19.42 -5.37 -1.32
CA ALA A 61 19.99 -4.24 -0.58
C ALA A 61 19.26 -3.98 0.75
N PHE A 62 17.94 -4.16 0.78
CA PHE A 62 17.14 -4.03 1.99
C PHE A 62 17.39 -5.16 2.99
N VAL A 63 17.56 -6.40 2.51
CA VAL A 63 17.91 -7.56 3.35
C VAL A 63 19.27 -7.34 4.02
N ASP A 64 20.25 -6.89 3.25
CA ASP A 64 21.65 -6.71 3.69
C ASP A 64 21.85 -5.47 4.59
N SER A 65 20.86 -4.59 4.64
CA SER A 65 20.92 -3.36 5.42
C SER A 65 20.72 -3.60 6.92
N ARG A 66 21.55 -2.96 7.75
CA ARG A 66 21.43 -3.01 9.21
C ARG A 66 20.12 -2.36 9.69
N GLY A 67 19.54 -2.89 10.75
CA GLY A 67 18.31 -2.40 11.39
C GLY A 67 17.05 -3.21 11.03
N PHE A 68 15.86 -2.64 11.22
CA PHE A 68 14.59 -3.31 10.98
C PHE A 68 13.57 -2.38 10.29
N GLY A 69 12.82 -2.91 9.31
CA GLY A 69 11.76 -2.18 8.61
C GLY A 69 12.26 -0.88 7.96
N PRO A 70 11.60 0.27 8.18
CA PRO A 70 12.01 1.54 7.56
C PRO A 70 13.40 2.02 7.98
N ALA A 71 14.03 1.41 9.00
CA ALA A 71 15.42 1.69 9.38
C ALA A 71 16.44 1.48 8.28
N ARG A 72 16.09 0.62 7.33
CA ARG A 72 16.99 0.14 6.31
C ARG A 72 16.99 1.02 5.06
N LEU A 73 15.97 1.87 4.90
CA LEU A 73 15.83 2.75 3.74
C LEU A 73 17.02 3.69 3.51
N PRO A 74 17.68 4.28 4.54
CA PRO A 74 18.80 5.17 4.30
C PRO A 74 19.97 4.52 3.56
N ALA A 75 20.25 3.24 3.82
CA ALA A 75 21.33 2.51 3.14
C ALA A 75 21.04 2.29 1.64
N MET A 76 19.76 2.39 1.24
CA MET A 76 19.32 2.21 -0.14
C MET A 76 19.31 3.52 -0.93
N ALA A 77 19.56 4.66 -0.29
CA ALA A 77 19.51 5.95 -0.96
C ALA A 77 20.55 6.13 -2.07
N ARG A 78 21.69 5.43 -1.95
CA ARG A 78 22.70 5.35 -3.00
C ARG A 78 22.20 4.71 -4.29
N LEU A 79 21.10 3.97 -4.25
CA LEU A 79 20.48 3.36 -5.42
C LEU A 79 19.47 4.30 -6.07
N LEU A 80 19.04 5.37 -5.38
CA LEU A 80 18.22 6.39 -6.01
C LEU A 80 19.03 7.07 -7.11
N HIS A 81 18.36 7.44 -8.19
CA HIS A 81 18.95 7.99 -9.40
C HIS A 81 19.81 7.03 -10.24
N GLU A 82 19.96 5.78 -9.81
CA GLU A 82 20.54 4.75 -10.67
C GLU A 82 19.59 4.46 -11.86
N PRO A 83 20.13 4.37 -13.09
CA PRO A 83 19.34 4.00 -14.24
C PRO A 83 18.87 2.56 -14.11
N VAL A 84 17.62 2.32 -14.49
CA VAL A 84 17.07 0.98 -14.64
C VAL A 84 17.60 0.43 -15.96
N ALA A 85 18.47 -0.57 -15.86
CA ALA A 85 19.16 -1.18 -17.00
C ALA A 85 18.23 -1.49 -18.18
N ASP A 86 18.67 -1.17 -19.40
CA ASP A 86 17.95 -1.39 -20.66
C ASP A 86 16.60 -0.66 -20.76
N THR A 87 16.41 0.40 -19.99
CA THR A 87 15.22 1.26 -20.06
C THR A 87 15.60 2.74 -19.99
N PRO A 88 14.71 3.65 -20.41
CA PRO A 88 14.95 5.09 -20.25
C PRO A 88 14.66 5.59 -18.82
N TRP A 89 14.45 4.72 -17.84
CA TRP A 89 13.98 5.10 -16.51
C TRP A 89 15.10 5.16 -15.47
N PHE A 90 14.95 6.01 -14.45
CA PHE A 90 15.73 5.95 -13.21
C PHE A 90 14.81 6.00 -11.99
N VAL A 91 15.29 5.54 -10.84
CA VAL A 91 14.51 5.55 -9.59
C VAL A 91 14.57 6.93 -8.93
N ALA A 92 13.53 7.74 -9.11
CA ALA A 92 13.41 9.08 -8.55
C ALA A 92 12.92 9.09 -7.09
N GLY A 93 12.28 8.02 -6.64
CA GLY A 93 11.78 7.92 -5.27
C GLY A 93 11.52 6.48 -4.84
N LEU A 94 11.64 6.25 -3.54
CA LEU A 94 11.40 4.97 -2.89
C LEU A 94 10.60 5.15 -1.60
N GLU A 95 9.56 4.34 -1.45
CA GLU A 95 8.81 4.18 -0.20
C GLU A 95 8.73 2.69 0.16
N LEU A 96 8.67 2.39 1.46
CA LEU A 96 8.38 1.07 2.01
C LEU A 96 6.97 1.03 2.57
N ILE A 97 6.14 0.11 2.09
CA ILE A 97 4.88 -0.24 2.74
C ILE A 97 5.13 -1.42 3.68
N GLY A 98 5.00 -1.18 4.98
CA GLY A 98 5.06 -2.24 5.99
C GLY A 98 3.70 -2.95 6.11
N VAL A 99 3.69 -4.27 5.89
CA VAL A 99 2.48 -5.11 6.00
C VAL A 99 2.56 -6.02 7.23
N ALA A 100 3.62 -6.81 7.38
CA ALA A 100 3.70 -7.84 8.42
C ALA A 100 3.69 -7.32 9.87
N ARG A 101 4.07 -6.04 10.09
CA ARG A 101 4.16 -5.42 11.41
C ARG A 101 3.17 -4.28 11.63
N HIS A 102 2.33 -3.97 10.64
CA HIS A 102 1.40 -2.85 10.71
C HIS A 102 -0.01 -3.27 10.28
N HIS A 103 -0.96 -3.13 11.20
CA HIS A 103 -2.38 -3.28 10.92
C HIS A 103 -3.12 -2.01 11.38
N PRO A 104 -3.57 -1.14 10.45
CA PRO A 104 -3.50 -1.27 8.98
C PRO A 104 -2.08 -1.07 8.42
N PRO A 105 -1.79 -1.48 7.15
CA PRO A 105 -0.52 -1.21 6.49
C PRO A 105 -0.18 0.29 6.43
N ARG A 106 1.11 0.62 6.51
CA ARG A 106 1.64 1.99 6.55
C ARG A 106 2.77 2.17 5.54
N ALA A 107 2.83 3.33 4.91
CA ALA A 107 3.94 3.71 4.02
C ALA A 107 4.96 4.58 4.76
N PHE A 108 6.24 4.30 4.53
CA PHE A 108 7.40 4.97 5.11
C PHE A 108 8.34 5.43 4.00
N GLY A 109 8.90 6.64 4.13
CA GLY A 109 9.66 7.28 3.06
C GLY A 109 8.81 8.32 2.31
N GLY A 110 9.27 8.74 1.13
CA GLY A 110 8.44 9.52 0.20
C GLY A 110 8.46 11.04 0.38
N GLY A 111 9.35 11.58 1.21
CA GLY A 111 9.67 13.00 1.21
C GLY A 111 10.90 13.29 0.35
N LEU A 112 10.89 14.39 -0.41
CA LEU A 112 12.11 15.02 -0.95
C LEU A 112 13.08 15.47 0.14
N SER A 113 12.67 15.40 1.42
CA SER A 113 13.53 15.81 2.50
C SER A 113 14.51 14.69 2.82
N MET A 114 15.77 15.02 2.59
CA MET A 114 16.95 14.32 3.10
C MET A 114 16.95 14.22 4.65
N ASP A 115 15.86 14.56 5.35
CA ASP A 115 15.75 14.56 6.82
C ASP A 115 15.78 13.14 7.43
N VAL A 116 15.67 12.10 6.61
CA VAL A 116 15.87 10.71 7.03
C VAL A 116 17.36 10.33 7.05
N PHE A 117 18.22 11.11 6.40
CA PHE A 117 19.68 10.92 6.45
C PHE A 117 20.23 11.67 7.65
N HIS A 118 20.89 10.93 8.54
CA HIS A 118 21.54 11.47 9.72
C HIS A 118 22.37 12.71 9.39
N ARG A 119 22.13 13.81 10.10
CA ARG A 119 23.23 14.74 10.40
C ARG A 119 24.25 13.94 11.24
N PRO A 120 25.55 13.93 10.89
CA PRO A 120 26.58 13.18 11.61
C PRO A 120 26.69 13.47 13.12
N ALA A 121 26.01 14.51 13.63
CA ALA A 121 26.05 14.94 15.03
C ALA A 121 24.90 14.41 15.91
N ASP A 122 23.88 13.75 15.34
CA ASP A 122 22.72 13.30 16.12
C ASP A 122 22.91 11.86 16.62
N ASN A 123 23.45 11.71 17.83
CA ASN A 123 23.62 10.41 18.52
C ASN A 123 22.31 9.84 19.12
N ALA A 124 21.22 10.60 19.08
CA ALA A 124 19.93 10.18 19.61
C ALA A 124 19.12 9.44 18.54
N PRO A 125 18.53 8.25 18.84
CA PRO A 125 17.55 7.64 17.98
C PRO A 125 16.38 8.62 17.78
N ARG A 126 16.25 9.23 16.60
CA ARG A 126 15.02 9.95 16.27
C ARG A 126 13.87 8.95 16.31
N GLU A 127 12.83 9.27 17.07
CA GLU A 127 11.54 8.58 16.94
C GLU A 127 11.12 8.70 15.47
N ARG A 128 11.14 7.56 14.76
CA ARG A 128 10.70 7.56 13.38
C ARG A 128 9.19 7.78 13.36
N GLY A 129 8.74 8.67 12.48
CA GLY A 129 7.32 8.94 12.29
C GLY A 129 6.54 7.65 12.02
N ALA A 130 5.28 7.63 12.47
CA ALA A 130 4.39 6.45 12.43
C ALA A 130 4.05 5.91 11.02
N GLY A 131 4.63 6.48 9.96
CA GLY A 131 4.28 6.22 8.57
C GLY A 131 2.95 6.85 8.19
N ARG A 132 2.81 7.22 6.91
CA ARG A 132 1.54 7.70 6.37
C ARG A 132 0.58 6.53 6.14
N ALA A 133 -0.72 6.83 6.11
CA ALA A 133 -1.69 5.87 5.59
C ALA A 133 -1.39 5.58 4.11
N ILE A 134 -1.63 4.33 3.69
CA ILE A 134 -1.53 3.96 2.27
C ILE A 134 -2.74 4.49 1.49
N THR A 135 -2.54 4.85 0.23
CA THR A 135 -3.59 5.33 -0.67
C THR A 135 -4.51 4.18 -1.15
N ALA A 136 -5.59 4.51 -1.84
CA ALA A 136 -6.50 3.51 -2.41
C ALA A 136 -5.81 2.66 -3.50
N GLU A 137 -4.97 3.30 -4.31
CA GLU A 137 -4.18 2.69 -5.37
C GLU A 137 -3.13 1.74 -4.79
N GLU A 138 -2.43 2.16 -3.73
CA GLU A 138 -1.46 1.30 -3.04
C GLU A 138 -2.14 0.08 -2.42
N ARG A 139 -3.31 0.26 -1.79
CA ARG A 139 -4.10 -0.85 -1.27
C ARG A 139 -4.54 -1.81 -2.36
N ARG A 140 -4.83 -1.31 -3.57
CA ARG A 140 -5.16 -2.14 -4.73
C ARG A 140 -3.93 -2.93 -5.18
N ALA A 141 -2.79 -2.27 -5.33
CA ALA A 141 -1.53 -2.92 -5.68
C ALA A 141 -1.18 -4.02 -4.68
N LEU A 142 -1.32 -3.78 -3.36
CA LEU A 142 -1.08 -4.82 -2.35
C LEU A 142 -1.97 -6.05 -2.53
N ARG A 143 -3.23 -5.91 -2.95
CA ARG A 143 -4.09 -7.09 -3.21
C ARG A 143 -3.62 -7.87 -4.43
N ASP A 144 -3.18 -7.16 -5.47
CA ASP A 144 -2.67 -7.79 -6.69
C ASP A 144 -1.34 -8.52 -6.41
N LEU A 145 -0.47 -7.93 -5.58
CA LEU A 145 0.75 -8.57 -5.08
C LEU A 145 0.45 -9.76 -4.18
N ASP A 146 -0.49 -9.65 -3.24
CA ASP A 146 -0.91 -10.77 -2.38
C ASP A 146 -1.43 -11.96 -3.21
N ALA A 147 -2.13 -11.67 -4.32
CA ALA A 147 -2.59 -12.67 -5.29
C ALA A 147 -1.48 -13.27 -6.18
N GLY A 148 -0.20 -13.10 -5.80
CA GLY A 148 0.95 -13.76 -6.43
C GLY A 148 1.70 -12.91 -7.46
N GLN A 149 1.26 -11.70 -7.76
CA GLN A 149 2.06 -10.83 -8.62
C GLN A 149 3.37 -10.43 -7.93
N ARG A 150 4.43 -10.26 -8.73
CA ARG A 150 5.71 -9.75 -8.24
C ARG A 150 5.74 -8.23 -8.25
N LEU A 151 5.23 -7.62 -9.32
CA LEU A 151 5.17 -6.18 -9.52
C LEU A 151 3.79 -5.75 -10.02
N VAL A 152 3.39 -4.55 -9.64
CA VAL A 152 2.28 -3.79 -10.22
C VAL A 152 2.85 -2.51 -10.81
N VAL A 153 2.67 -2.30 -12.12
CA VAL A 153 3.22 -1.14 -12.85
C VAL A 153 2.06 -0.28 -13.31
N VAL A 154 2.08 1.00 -12.95
CA VAL A 154 1.05 1.98 -13.29
C VAL A 154 1.73 3.22 -13.90
N PRO A 155 1.33 3.67 -15.10
CA PRO A 155 1.81 4.95 -15.64
C PRO A 155 1.47 6.10 -14.69
N GLU A 156 2.41 7.02 -14.49
CA GLU A 156 2.24 8.19 -13.62
C GLU A 156 2.91 9.42 -14.25
N GLY A 157 2.11 10.30 -14.87
CA GLY A 157 2.62 11.43 -15.63
C GLY A 157 3.51 10.97 -16.79
N ALA A 158 4.74 11.50 -16.85
CA ALA A 158 5.76 11.07 -17.81
C ALA A 158 6.56 9.83 -17.36
N GLY A 159 6.28 9.31 -16.16
CA GLY A 159 7.03 8.23 -15.53
C GLY A 159 6.17 7.00 -15.22
N LEU A 160 6.69 6.16 -14.33
CA LEU A 160 6.01 4.96 -13.85
C LEU A 160 5.96 4.95 -12.32
N ARG A 161 4.84 4.51 -11.76
CA ARG A 161 4.76 4.03 -10.39
C ARG A 161 4.84 2.51 -10.41
N VAL A 162 5.82 1.95 -9.72
CA VAL A 162 6.01 0.49 -9.63
C VAL A 162 5.86 0.08 -8.17
N THR A 163 5.00 -0.89 -7.88
CA THR A 163 4.87 -1.47 -6.54
C THR A 163 5.34 -2.91 -6.58
N GLY A 164 6.37 -3.27 -5.81
CA GLY A 164 6.96 -4.61 -5.80
C GLY A 164 6.88 -5.29 -4.44
N ALA A 165 6.51 -6.58 -4.42
CA ALA A 165 6.32 -7.33 -3.18
C ALA A 165 7.64 -7.72 -2.51
N ILE A 166 7.76 -7.45 -1.23
CA ILE A 166 8.81 -8.03 -0.38
C ILE A 166 8.24 -9.32 0.19
N ARG A 167 8.70 -10.47 -0.31
CA ARG A 167 8.27 -11.78 0.16
C ARG A 167 9.27 -12.37 1.15
N ALA A 168 8.78 -13.20 2.07
CA ALA A 168 9.62 -13.87 3.04
C ALA A 168 10.55 -14.87 2.34
N GLY A 169 11.85 -14.58 2.33
CA GLY A 169 12.93 -15.56 2.15
C GLY A 169 13.39 -16.15 3.48
N ASP A 170 14.37 -17.05 3.45
CA ASP A 170 14.90 -17.72 4.64
C ASP A 170 15.45 -16.72 5.68
N GLU A 171 16.12 -15.67 5.19
CA GLU A 171 16.65 -14.56 5.99
C GLU A 171 15.56 -13.78 6.73
N CYS A 172 14.33 -13.78 6.21
CA CYS A 172 13.22 -13.05 6.79
C CYS A 172 12.58 -13.84 7.94
N LEU A 173 12.53 -15.17 7.83
CA LEU A 173 11.81 -16.06 8.76
C LEU A 173 12.42 -16.08 10.16
N GLY A 174 13.70 -15.72 10.33
CA GLY A 174 14.33 -15.59 11.64
C GLY A 174 13.61 -14.58 12.56
N CYS A 175 13.18 -13.45 11.98
CA CYS A 175 12.48 -12.37 12.67
C CYS A 175 10.94 -12.44 12.50
N HIS A 176 10.48 -13.09 11.44
CA HIS A 176 9.07 -13.24 11.07
C HIS A 176 8.62 -14.70 11.19
N ARG A 177 8.74 -15.27 12.39
CA ARG A 177 8.48 -16.70 12.66
C ARG A 177 7.01 -17.11 12.48
N ASP A 178 6.10 -16.15 12.46
CA ASP A 178 4.67 -16.35 12.19
C ASP A 178 4.35 -16.37 10.68
N LYS A 179 5.36 -16.29 9.82
CA LYS A 179 5.25 -16.28 8.36
C LYS A 179 5.86 -17.53 7.75
N ARG A 180 5.51 -17.79 6.49
CA ARG A 180 6.04 -18.85 5.65
C ARG A 180 6.84 -18.27 4.50
N ALA A 181 7.75 -19.07 3.94
CA ALA A 181 8.45 -18.70 2.72
C ALA A 181 7.44 -18.31 1.62
N GLY A 182 7.65 -17.16 0.99
CA GLY A 182 6.77 -16.61 -0.04
C GLY A 182 5.65 -15.67 0.45
N ASP A 183 5.34 -15.66 1.77
CA ASP A 183 4.36 -14.72 2.34
C ASP A 183 4.77 -13.27 2.08
N MET A 184 3.82 -12.39 1.80
CA MET A 184 4.09 -10.97 1.60
C MET A 184 4.34 -10.28 2.95
N LEU A 185 5.54 -9.74 3.14
CA LEU A 185 5.95 -9.03 4.36
C LEU A 185 5.79 -7.51 4.24
N GLY A 186 5.86 -7.00 3.02
CA GLY A 186 5.75 -5.59 2.70
C GLY A 186 5.78 -5.37 1.19
N ALA A 187 5.93 -4.12 0.78
CA ALA A 187 6.16 -3.77 -0.61
C ALA A 187 7.03 -2.52 -0.72
N PHE A 188 7.81 -2.41 -1.80
CA PHE A 188 8.38 -1.14 -2.21
C PHE A 188 7.45 -0.42 -3.17
N VAL A 189 7.38 0.91 -3.06
CA VAL A 189 6.79 1.78 -4.07
C VAL A 189 7.92 2.61 -4.67
N TYR A 190 8.14 2.42 -5.96
CA TYR A 190 9.11 3.17 -6.76
C TYR A 190 8.37 4.23 -7.54
N ARG A 191 8.97 5.43 -7.60
CA ARG A 191 8.63 6.44 -8.60
C ARG A 191 9.77 6.46 -9.60
N LEU A 192 9.47 6.08 -10.84
CA LEU A 192 10.41 6.08 -11.94
C LEU A 192 10.16 7.31 -12.81
N GLN A 193 11.24 7.97 -13.21
CA GLN A 193 11.19 9.11 -14.12
C GLN A 193 12.06 8.84 -15.33
N PRO A 194 11.71 9.41 -16.50
CA PRO A 194 12.56 9.29 -17.68
C PRO A 194 13.89 9.99 -17.38
N ALA A 195 14.99 9.37 -17.78
CA ALA A 195 16.28 10.04 -17.81
C ALA A 195 16.13 11.33 -18.63
N ALA A 196 16.67 12.44 -18.11
CA ALA A 196 16.70 13.67 -18.89
C ALA A 196 17.38 13.35 -20.22
N THR A 197 16.70 13.63 -21.34
CA THR A 197 17.36 13.61 -22.65
C THR A 197 18.54 14.58 -22.56
N PRO A 198 19.77 14.12 -22.82
CA PRO A 198 20.95 15.00 -22.77
C PRO A 198 20.84 16.16 -23.77
#